data_AF-Q3M1Z6-F1
#
_entry.id   AF-Q3M1Z6-F1
#
_cell.length_a   1.000
_cell.length_b   1.000
_cell.length_c   1.000
_cell.angle_alpha   90.00
_cell.angle_beta   90.00
_cell.angle_gamma   90.00
#
_symmetry.space_group_name_H-M   'P 1'
#
loop_
_entity.id
_entity.type
_entity.pdbx_description
1 polymer ?
#
loop_
_entity_poly.entity_id
_entity_poly.type
_entity_poly.pdbx_seq_one_letter_code
_entity_poly.pdbx_strand_id
1 'polypeptide(L)'
;MTYATINKQAQNPLTEQDKQIIATIIQRTPEQIKTIWIEGGITVWVQLQDGGRLPFDRNWFAQRVAQEKTSLEAQESLHRHNQRLEDELNQACAQYGLQHGEIDYLMFSTKVYRGRDLVGFVGFHRFSRMWTYSRRATEPDRYAHSAADALFKLGVRQLAMV
;
A
#
# COMPACT_ATOMS: atom_id res chain seq x y z
N MET A 1 47.65 26.05 -4.49
CA MET A 1 46.34 26.57 -4.93
C MET A 1 45.47 25.39 -5.29
N THR A 2 44.63 24.94 -4.37
CA THR A 2 43.71 23.81 -4.54
C THR A 2 42.42 24.32 -5.15
N TYR A 3 42.15 23.95 -6.40
CA TYR A 3 40.86 24.16 -7.02
C TYR A 3 39.88 23.14 -6.42
N ALA A 4 39.17 23.55 -5.37
CA ALA A 4 37.97 22.86 -4.93
C ALA A 4 36.90 23.07 -6.00
N THR A 5 36.79 22.13 -6.94
CA THR A 5 35.64 22.04 -7.84
C THR A 5 34.43 21.68 -6.99
N ILE A 6 33.75 22.70 -6.47
CA ILE A 6 32.45 22.54 -5.80
C ILE A 6 31.50 22.00 -6.86
N ASN A 7 31.21 20.70 -6.76
CA ASN A 7 30.33 20.00 -7.69
C ASN A 7 28.91 20.55 -7.49
N LYS A 8 28.49 21.42 -8.41
CA LYS A 8 27.23 22.18 -8.45
C LYS A 8 26.01 21.29 -8.79
N GLN A 9 25.93 20.08 -8.25
CA GLN A 9 24.83 19.12 -8.45
C GLN A 9 24.07 18.76 -7.16
N ALA A 10 24.32 19.45 -6.05
CA ALA A 10 23.60 19.28 -4.79
C ALA A 10 22.42 20.28 -4.65
N GLN A 11 21.53 20.35 -5.65
CA GLN A 11 20.43 21.33 -5.66
C GLN A 11 19.04 20.73 -5.90
N ASN A 12 18.81 19.47 -5.54
CA ASN A 12 17.47 19.10 -5.10
C ASN A 12 17.54 18.65 -3.64
N PRO A 13 16.81 19.31 -2.71
CA PRO A 13 16.63 18.75 -1.39
C PRO A 13 16.02 17.35 -1.55
N LEU A 14 16.48 16.39 -0.76
CA LEU A 14 15.91 15.04 -0.76
C LEU A 14 14.40 15.14 -0.60
N THR A 15 13.65 14.50 -1.50
CA THR A 15 12.20 14.40 -1.36
C THR A 15 11.86 13.60 -0.11
N GLU A 16 10.65 13.77 0.43
CA GLU A 16 10.21 12.96 1.57
C GLU A 16 10.25 11.45 1.25
N GLN A 17 9.99 11.07 -0.01
CA GLN A 17 10.13 9.69 -0.47
C GLN A 17 11.60 9.22 -0.46
N ASP A 18 12.55 10.05 -0.90
CA ASP A 18 13.97 9.71 -0.84
C ASP A 18 14.44 9.54 0.61
N LYS A 19 14.02 10.44 1.50
CA LYS A 19 14.31 10.32 2.93
C LYS A 19 13.70 9.07 3.53
N GLN A 20 12.48 8.71 3.16
CA GLN A 20 11.83 7.47 3.62
C GLN A 20 12.61 6.24 3.17
N ILE A 21 13.01 6.17 1.90
CA ILE A 21 13.80 5.05 1.37
C ILE A 21 15.13 4.94 2.11
N ILE A 22 15.88 6.05 2.22
CA ILE A 22 17.18 6.07 2.90
C ILE A 22 17.00 5.68 4.38
N ALA A 23 15.99 6.21 5.05
CA ALA A 23 15.66 5.92 6.45
C ALA A 23 15.44 4.43 6.69
N THR A 24 14.67 3.77 5.81
CA THR A 24 14.47 2.33 5.86
C THR A 24 15.78 1.56 5.71
N ILE A 25 16.62 1.94 4.73
CA ILE A 25 17.91 1.26 4.46
C ILE A 25 18.84 1.33 5.67
N ILE A 26 18.90 2.48 6.34
CA ILE A 26 19.81 2.71 7.48
C ILE A 26 19.15 2.49 8.84
N GLN A 27 17.89 2.05 8.88
CA GLN A 27 17.08 1.82 10.09
C GLN A 27 16.99 3.06 10.99
N ARG A 28 16.68 4.21 10.39
CA ARG A 28 16.48 5.51 11.06
C ARG A 28 15.12 6.08 10.67
N THR A 29 14.80 7.28 11.17
CA THR A 29 13.61 8.01 10.73
C THR A 29 13.95 9.04 9.63
N PRO A 30 13.01 9.36 8.73
CA PRO A 30 13.24 10.32 7.64
C PRO A 30 13.72 11.68 8.12
N GLU A 31 13.24 12.13 9.28
CA GLU A 31 13.54 13.45 9.85
C GLU A 31 14.99 13.55 10.29
N GLN A 32 15.62 12.43 10.61
CA GLN A 32 17.03 12.39 11.00
C GLN A 32 17.97 12.57 9.82
N ILE A 33 17.50 12.48 8.58
CA ILE A 33 18.34 12.57 7.38
C ILE A 33 18.41 14.00 6.90
N LYS A 34 19.63 14.51 6.76
CA LYS A 34 19.91 15.85 6.26
C LYS A 34 20.22 15.85 4.76
N THR A 35 21.17 15.02 4.33
CA THR A 35 21.61 14.95 2.94
C THR A 35 22.43 13.69 2.68
N ILE A 36 22.72 13.42 1.41
CA ILE A 36 23.62 12.36 0.97
C ILE A 36 24.58 12.88 -0.10
N TRP A 37 25.77 12.30 -0.19
CA TRP A 37 26.68 12.53 -1.33
C TRP A 37 27.52 11.30 -1.62
N ILE A 38 28.12 11.27 -2.80
CA ILE A 38 29.06 10.22 -3.21
C ILE A 38 30.47 10.81 -3.17
N GLU A 39 31.37 10.14 -2.46
CA GLU A 39 32.78 10.49 -2.38
C GLU A 39 33.62 9.44 -3.14
N GLY A 40 34.55 9.93 -3.98
CA GLY A 40 35.46 9.08 -4.75
C GLY A 40 34.78 8.12 -5.74
N GLY A 41 33.47 8.25 -5.98
CA GLY A 41 32.69 7.34 -6.83
C GLY A 41 32.44 5.95 -6.21
N ILE A 42 32.85 5.73 -4.96
CA ILE A 42 32.84 4.42 -4.29
C ILE A 42 32.00 4.47 -3.02
N THR A 43 32.08 5.55 -2.24
CA THR A 43 31.42 5.65 -0.94
C THR A 43 30.22 6.58 -1.02
N VAL A 44 29.04 6.12 -0.59
CA VAL A 44 27.88 6.95 -0.31
C VAL A 44 27.94 7.36 1.16
N TRP A 45 27.91 8.67 1.41
CA TRP A 45 27.82 9.23 2.74
C TRP A 45 26.39 9.72 2.99
N VAL A 46 25.82 9.31 4.12
CA VAL A 46 24.56 9.85 4.63
C VAL A 46 24.87 10.74 5.83
N GLN A 47 24.47 12.00 5.78
CA GLN A 47 24.59 12.92 6.90
C GLN A 47 23.26 13.04 7.63
N LEU A 48 23.33 12.89 8.95
CA LEU A 48 22.22 13.05 9.86
C LEU A 48 22.10 14.50 10.35
N GLN A 49 20.94 14.87 10.88
CA GLN A 49 20.68 16.21 11.43
C GLN A 49 21.59 16.55 12.62
N ASP A 50 21.98 15.55 13.41
CA ASP A 50 22.91 15.69 14.54
C ASP A 50 24.38 15.85 14.12
N GLY A 51 24.66 15.84 12.81
CA GLY A 51 25.99 15.95 12.24
C GLY A 51 26.71 14.61 12.04
N GLY A 52 26.14 13.50 12.51
CA GLY A 52 26.64 12.15 12.28
C GLY A 52 26.72 11.82 10.79
N ARG A 53 27.72 11.04 10.40
CA ARG A 53 27.94 10.62 9.01
C ARG A 53 28.12 9.11 8.95
N LEU A 54 27.35 8.47 8.07
CA LEU A 54 27.37 7.03 7.87
C LEU A 54 27.90 6.72 6.46
N PRO A 55 29.01 5.98 6.32
CA PRO A 55 29.54 5.55 5.03
C PRO A 55 28.93 4.21 4.58
N PHE A 56 28.66 4.09 3.28
CA PHE A 56 28.19 2.87 2.64
C PHE A 56 28.88 2.65 1.30
N ASP A 57 29.03 1.39 0.89
CA ASP A 57 29.43 1.06 -0.48
C ASP A 57 28.35 1.49 -1.48
N ARG A 58 28.77 2.14 -2.57
CA ARG A 58 27.86 2.69 -3.58
C ARG A 58 27.00 1.62 -4.25
N ASN A 59 27.56 0.48 -4.61
CA ASN A 59 26.84 -0.55 -5.34
C ASN A 59 25.82 -1.24 -4.41
N TRP A 60 26.25 -1.53 -3.18
CA TRP A 60 25.37 -2.05 -2.14
C TRP A 60 24.21 -1.08 -1.85
N PHE A 61 24.49 0.22 -1.70
CA PHE A 61 23.48 1.22 -1.40
C PHE A 61 22.48 1.36 -2.56
N ALA A 62 22.96 1.38 -3.81
CA ALA A 62 22.12 1.43 -4.99
C ALA A 62 21.18 0.22 -5.11
N GLN A 63 21.67 -0.99 -4.81
CA GLN A 63 20.84 -2.20 -4.79
C GLN A 63 19.74 -2.12 -3.74
N ARG A 64 20.05 -1.62 -2.53
CA ARG A 64 19.07 -1.43 -1.47
C ARG A 64 18.01 -0.39 -1.84
N VAL A 65 18.41 0.74 -2.42
CA VAL A 65 17.46 1.76 -2.93
C VAL A 65 16.52 1.16 -3.98
N ALA A 66 17.02 0.33 -4.89
CA ALA A 66 16.19 -0.32 -5.90
C ALA A 66 15.17 -1.28 -5.26
N GLN A 67 15.60 -2.11 -4.29
CA GLN A 67 14.72 -3.03 -3.57
C GLN A 67 13.59 -2.29 -2.83
N GLU A 68 13.94 -1.22 -2.11
CA GLU A 68 12.95 -0.41 -1.38
C GLU A 68 11.97 0.28 -2.33
N LYS A 69 12.45 0.83 -3.46
CA LYS A 69 11.58 1.42 -4.48
C LYS A 69 10.58 0.41 -5.02
N THR A 70 11.03 -0.80 -5.37
CA THR A 70 10.13 -1.88 -5.82
C THR A 70 9.12 -2.26 -4.74
N SER A 71 9.51 -2.28 -3.46
CA SER A 71 8.60 -2.55 -2.36
C SER A 71 7.52 -1.46 -2.21
N LEU A 72 7.91 -0.19 -2.26
CA LEU A 72 6.98 0.95 -2.21
C LEU A 72 6.01 0.95 -3.40
N GLU A 73 6.50 0.68 -4.61
CA GLU A 73 5.67 0.56 -5.80
C GLU A 73 4.67 -0.60 -5.69
N ALA A 74 5.09 -1.74 -5.11
CA ALA A 74 4.21 -2.86 -4.85
C ALA A 74 3.12 -2.51 -3.81
N GLN A 75 3.48 -1.77 -2.76
CA GLN A 75 2.52 -1.26 -1.78
C GLN A 75 1.52 -0.29 -2.40
N GLU A 76 1.98 0.65 -3.22
CA GLU A 76 1.10 1.59 -3.93
C GLU A 76 0.16 0.86 -4.90
N SER A 77 0.66 -0.18 -5.58
CA SER A 77 -0.16 -1.06 -6.42
C SER A 77 -1.24 -1.79 -5.62
N LEU A 78 -0.89 -2.35 -4.45
CA LEU A 78 -1.84 -3.01 -3.55
C LEU A 78 -2.88 -2.01 -3.01
N HIS A 79 -2.46 -0.81 -2.64
CA HIS A 79 -3.35 0.23 -2.16
C HIS A 79 -4.38 0.63 -3.24
N ARG A 80 -3.91 0.91 -4.46
CA ARG A 80 -4.79 1.20 -5.60
C ARG A 80 -5.72 0.03 -5.93
N HIS A 81 -5.26 -1.21 -5.77
CA HIS A 81 -6.09 -2.39 -5.99
C HIS A 81 -7.20 -2.50 -4.93
N ASN A 82 -6.85 -2.37 -3.64
CA ASN A 82 -7.80 -2.39 -2.54
C ASN A 82 -8.84 -1.27 -2.68
N GLN A 83 -8.41 -0.06 -3.06
CA GLN A 83 -9.32 1.07 -3.28
C GLN A 83 -10.36 0.76 -4.36
N ARG A 84 -9.95 0.17 -5.49
CA ARG A 84 -10.90 -0.25 -6.55
C ARG A 84 -11.90 -1.29 -6.07
N LEU A 85 -11.45 -2.26 -5.27
CA LEU A 85 -12.33 -3.29 -4.72
C LEU A 85 -13.32 -2.69 -3.71
N GLU A 86 -12.87 -1.72 -2.92
CA GLU A 86 -13.73 -1.01 -1.97
C GLU A 86 -14.76 -0.14 -2.68
N ASP A 87 -14.36 0.56 -3.75
CA ASP A 87 -15.28 1.31 -4.62
C ASP A 87 -16.35 0.39 -5.23
N GLU A 88 -15.94 -0.79 -5.72
CA GLU A 88 -16.85 -1.82 -6.25
C GLU A 88 -17.82 -2.32 -5.17
N LEU A 89 -17.32 -2.60 -3.96
CA LEU A 89 -18.15 -3.02 -2.83
C LEU A 89 -19.14 -1.94 -2.40
N ASN A 90 -18.70 -0.70 -2.32
CA ASN A 90 -19.53 0.47 -1.97
C ASN A 90 -20.67 0.63 -2.97
N GLN A 91 -20.36 0.58 -4.26
CA GLN A 91 -21.36 0.66 -5.32
C GLN A 91 -22.37 -0.49 -5.23
N ALA A 92 -21.89 -1.72 -5.00
CA ALA A 92 -22.76 -2.87 -4.84
C ALA A 92 -23.63 -2.75 -3.57
N CYS A 93 -23.07 -2.34 -2.43
CA CYS A 93 -23.83 -2.12 -1.20
C CYS A 93 -24.95 -1.10 -1.41
N ALA A 94 -24.68 0.00 -2.11
CA ALA A 94 -25.69 1.01 -2.45
C ALA A 94 -26.84 0.43 -3.30
N GLN A 95 -26.55 -0.39 -4.31
CA GLN A 95 -27.56 -1.03 -5.17
C GLN A 95 -28.50 -1.98 -4.39
N TYR A 96 -27.97 -2.66 -3.36
CA TYR A 96 -28.71 -3.65 -2.58
C TYR A 96 -29.27 -3.11 -1.25
N GLY A 97 -29.06 -1.82 -0.96
CA GLY A 97 -29.47 -1.20 0.30
C GLY A 97 -28.76 -1.80 1.51
N LEU A 98 -27.47 -2.07 1.36
CA LEU A 98 -26.61 -2.66 2.37
C LEU A 98 -25.54 -1.68 2.85
N GLN A 99 -24.92 -2.01 3.97
CA GLN A 99 -23.75 -1.35 4.52
C GLN A 99 -22.69 -2.41 4.82
N HIS A 100 -21.42 -2.10 4.63
CA HIS A 100 -20.34 -2.99 5.09
C HIS A 100 -19.74 -2.48 6.40
N GLY A 101 -19.11 -3.38 7.15
CA GLY A 101 -18.33 -3.05 8.33
C GLY A 101 -16.91 -2.60 7.97
N GLU A 102 -16.02 -2.65 8.95
CA GLU A 102 -14.58 -2.45 8.74
C GLU A 102 -14.03 -3.52 7.77
N ILE A 103 -13.15 -3.10 6.86
CA ILE A 103 -12.50 -3.98 5.88
C ILE A 103 -11.15 -4.39 6.43
N ASP A 104 -10.93 -5.70 6.57
CA ASP A 104 -9.59 -6.25 6.74
C ASP A 104 -8.85 -6.16 5.39
N TYR A 105 -7.99 -5.16 5.21
CA TYR A 105 -7.24 -4.96 3.97
C TYR A 105 -6.12 -6.00 3.73
N LEU A 106 -5.77 -6.83 4.72
CA LEU A 106 -4.81 -7.92 4.51
C LEU A 106 -5.42 -9.00 3.63
N MET A 107 -6.66 -9.39 3.96
CA MET A 107 -7.41 -10.43 3.24
C MET A 107 -8.47 -9.85 2.29
N PHE A 108 -8.68 -8.54 2.34
CA PHE A 108 -9.79 -7.82 1.73
C PHE A 108 -11.14 -8.50 2.07
N SER A 109 -11.56 -8.47 3.33
CA SER A 109 -12.83 -9.09 3.76
C SER A 109 -13.59 -8.23 4.76
N THR A 110 -14.92 -8.33 4.75
CA THR A 110 -15.79 -7.58 5.66
C THR A 110 -17.16 -8.24 5.83
N LYS A 111 -17.88 -7.77 6.85
CA LYS A 111 -19.28 -8.12 7.11
C LYS A 111 -20.19 -7.17 6.35
N VAL A 112 -21.31 -7.68 5.86
CA VAL A 112 -22.36 -6.88 5.21
C VAL A 112 -23.65 -6.95 5.98
N TYR A 113 -24.33 -5.80 6.09
CA TYR A 113 -25.50 -5.59 6.93
C TYR A 113 -26.63 -4.94 6.15
N ARG A 114 -27.86 -5.25 6.56
CA ARG A 114 -29.07 -4.50 6.20
C ARG A 114 -29.61 -3.85 7.47
N GLY A 115 -29.39 -2.55 7.62
CA GLY A 115 -29.60 -1.89 8.91
C GLY A 115 -28.70 -2.51 9.97
N ARG A 116 -29.30 -3.17 10.98
CA ARG A 116 -28.53 -3.87 12.05
C ARG A 116 -28.37 -5.37 11.81
N ASP A 117 -29.03 -5.92 10.79
CA ASP A 117 -29.05 -7.37 10.56
C ASP A 117 -27.84 -7.78 9.73
N LEU A 118 -27.05 -8.71 10.25
CA LEU A 118 -25.94 -9.32 9.52
C LEU A 118 -26.50 -10.18 8.38
N VAL A 119 -26.13 -9.83 7.15
CA VAL A 119 -26.52 -10.55 5.93
C VAL A 119 -25.49 -11.62 5.59
N GLY A 120 -24.22 -11.36 5.84
CA GLY A 120 -23.14 -12.31 5.59
C GLY A 120 -21.77 -11.65 5.56
N PHE A 121 -20.85 -12.33 4.89
CA PHE A 121 -19.47 -11.93 4.74
C PHE A 121 -19.13 -11.88 3.25
N VAL A 122 -18.33 -10.89 2.87
CA VAL A 122 -17.80 -10.76 1.52
C VAL A 122 -16.32 -10.44 1.60
N GLY A 123 -15.58 -10.84 0.56
CA GLY A 123 -14.19 -10.47 0.44
C GLY A 123 -13.64 -10.67 -0.96
N PHE A 124 -12.33 -10.60 -1.11
CA PHE A 124 -11.66 -10.79 -2.39
C PHE A 124 -10.45 -11.71 -2.25
N HIS A 125 -10.52 -12.86 -2.92
CA HIS A 125 -9.44 -13.82 -2.91
C HIS A 125 -8.40 -13.47 -3.98
N ARG A 126 -7.24 -12.96 -3.55
CA ARG A 126 -6.19 -12.41 -4.43
C ARG A 126 -5.67 -13.40 -5.47
N PHE A 127 -5.51 -14.68 -5.11
CA PHE A 127 -4.94 -15.67 -6.04
C PHE A 127 -5.91 -16.07 -7.15
N SER A 128 -7.19 -16.24 -6.83
CA SER A 128 -8.21 -16.56 -7.83
C SER A 128 -8.76 -15.32 -8.54
N ARG A 129 -8.47 -14.13 -8.01
CA ARG A 129 -8.99 -12.83 -8.48
C ARG A 129 -10.52 -12.82 -8.54
N MET A 130 -11.15 -13.43 -7.54
CA MET A 130 -12.61 -13.54 -7.44
C MET A 130 -13.10 -13.00 -6.10
N TRP A 131 -14.30 -12.43 -6.13
CA TRP A 131 -15.03 -12.11 -4.92
C TRP A 131 -15.40 -13.39 -4.18
N THR A 132 -15.36 -13.34 -2.87
CA THR A 132 -15.80 -14.41 -1.97
C THR A 132 -17.05 -13.97 -1.24
N TYR A 133 -17.91 -14.94 -0.93
CA TYR A 133 -19.08 -14.72 -0.10
C TYR A 133 -19.38 -15.95 0.75
N SER A 134 -19.88 -15.70 1.95
CA SER A 134 -20.37 -16.74 2.86
C SER A 134 -21.45 -16.17 3.76
N ARG A 135 -22.41 -17.01 4.18
CA ARG A 135 -23.45 -16.55 5.13
C ARG A 135 -22.97 -16.62 6.56
N ARG A 136 -22.00 -17.49 6.83
CA ARG A 136 -21.44 -17.74 8.16
C ARG A 136 -19.92 -17.77 8.06
N ALA A 137 -19.24 -17.30 9.09
CA ALA A 137 -17.78 -17.28 9.14
C ALA A 137 -17.12 -18.68 9.03
N THR A 138 -17.86 -19.74 9.37
CA THR A 138 -17.38 -21.13 9.30
C THR A 138 -17.71 -21.83 7.99
N GLU A 139 -18.46 -21.19 7.10
CA GLU A 139 -18.77 -21.77 5.79
C GLU A 139 -17.54 -21.65 4.87
N PRO A 140 -17.32 -22.63 3.99
CA PRO A 140 -16.30 -22.50 2.96
C PRO A 140 -16.65 -21.33 2.04
N ASP A 141 -15.62 -20.57 1.65
CA ASP A 141 -15.76 -19.47 0.72
C ASP A 141 -16.32 -19.94 -0.62
N ARG A 142 -17.35 -19.23 -1.08
CA ARG A 142 -17.90 -19.40 -2.42
C ARG A 142 -17.49 -18.21 -3.27
N TYR A 143 -17.34 -18.43 -4.56
CA TYR A 143 -16.76 -17.44 -5.46
C TYR A 143 -17.81 -16.74 -6.35
N ALA A 144 -17.55 -15.47 -6.61
CA ALA A 144 -18.35 -14.60 -7.46
C ALA A 144 -17.43 -13.74 -8.34
N HIS A 145 -17.96 -13.32 -9.50
CA HIS A 145 -17.18 -12.53 -10.46
C HIS A 145 -17.15 -11.03 -10.14
N SER A 146 -18.05 -10.56 -9.27
CA SER A 146 -18.15 -9.16 -8.84
C SER A 146 -18.71 -9.07 -7.42
N ALA A 147 -18.55 -7.91 -6.79
CA ALA A 147 -19.16 -7.62 -5.49
C ALA A 147 -20.68 -7.74 -5.56
N ALA A 148 -21.30 -7.24 -6.63
CA ALA A 148 -22.75 -7.32 -6.83
C ALA A 148 -23.24 -8.77 -6.96
N ASP A 149 -22.49 -9.64 -7.66
CA ASP A 149 -22.80 -11.07 -7.77
C ASP A 149 -22.65 -11.78 -6.41
N ALA A 150 -21.60 -11.43 -5.63
CA ALA A 150 -21.43 -11.92 -4.26
C ALA A 150 -22.63 -11.55 -3.37
N LEU A 151 -23.07 -10.29 -3.38
CA LEU A 151 -24.23 -9.82 -2.61
C LEU A 151 -25.54 -10.47 -3.08
N PHE A 152 -25.72 -10.63 -4.39
CA PHE A 152 -26.88 -11.34 -4.95
C PHE A 152 -26.94 -12.79 -4.45
N LYS A 153 -25.80 -13.49 -4.49
CA LYS A 153 -25.69 -14.90 -4.05
C LYS A 153 -25.84 -15.11 -2.55
N LEU A 154 -25.72 -14.06 -1.74
CA LEU A 154 -26.15 -14.09 -0.33
C LEU A 154 -27.68 -14.16 -0.18
N GLY A 155 -28.44 -13.97 -1.27
CA GLY A 155 -29.91 -14.00 -1.29
C GLY A 155 -30.54 -12.63 -1.11
N VAL A 156 -29.78 -11.56 -1.34
CA VAL A 156 -30.23 -10.18 -1.18
C VAL A 156 -30.90 -9.73 -2.47
N ARG A 157 -32.12 -9.18 -2.36
CA ARG A 157 -32.79 -8.51 -3.49
C ARG A 157 -32.33 -7.06 -3.58
N GLN A 158 -32.12 -6.59 -4.81
CA GLN A 158 -31.85 -5.19 -5.11
C GLN A 158 -32.97 -4.30 -4.57
N LEU A 159 -32.63 -3.06 -4.22
CA LEU A 159 -33.64 -2.04 -3.98
C LEU A 159 -34.38 -1.78 -5.30
N ALA A 160 -35.70 -1.87 -5.29
CA ALA A 160 -36.49 -1.37 -6.40
C ALA A 160 -36.29 0.15 -6.42
N MET A 161 -35.63 0.67 -7.46
CA MET A 161 -35.64 2.10 -7.72
C MET A 161 -37.08 2.47 -8.10
N VAL A 162 -37.75 3.23 -7.21
CA VAL A 162 -39.05 3.87 -7.47
C VAL A 162 -38.80 5.21 -8.15
#